data_AF-A0A8S0Q8J0-F1
#
_entry.id   AF-A0A8S0Q8J0-F1
#
_cell.length_a   1.000
_cell.length_b   1.000
_cell.length_c   1.000
_cell.angle_alpha   90.00
_cell.angle_beta   90.00
_cell.angle_gamma   90.00
#
_symmetry.space_group_name_H-M   'P 1'
#
loop_
_entity.id
_entity.type
_entity.pdbx_description
1 polymer ?
#
loop_
_entity_poly.entity_id
_entity_poly.type
_entity_poly.pdbx_seq_one_letter_code
_entity_poly.pdbx_strand_id
1 'polypeptide(L)'
;MNGPRTQCHLKNILYIGRTNLVSWQTSAHHLPSLRCLHLKNCSKLKAVPLCLSHVSNLQIMDLYCTTISAAASARRIQQHKQSMRAQKENQGTGFKLSIYPPN
;
A
#
# COMPACT_ATOMS: atom_id res chain seq x y z
N MET A 1 -8.91 9.41 18.45
CA MET A 1 -8.01 8.32 18.89
C MET A 1 -7.01 8.04 17.78
N ASN A 2 -5.74 8.42 18.01
CA ASN A 2 -4.68 8.42 17.00
C ASN A 2 -4.09 7.00 16.86
N GLY A 3 -4.40 6.32 15.75
CA GLY A 3 -3.78 5.04 15.39
C GLY A 3 -2.27 5.16 15.12
N PRO A 4 -1.55 4.02 15.05
CA PRO A 4 -0.09 3.97 15.09
C PRO A 4 0.49 4.79 13.94
N ARG A 5 1.16 5.90 14.29
CA ARG A 5 1.97 6.67 13.36
C ARG A 5 3.25 5.89 13.11
N THR A 6 3.23 4.99 12.14
CA THR A 6 4.47 4.55 11.48
C THR A 6 5.09 5.79 10.86
N GLN A 7 6.06 6.38 11.56
CA GLN A 7 6.81 7.54 11.07
C GLN A 7 7.67 7.11 9.89
N CYS A 8 7.17 7.32 8.69
CA CYS A 8 7.97 7.33 7.48
C CYS A 8 8.77 8.64 7.46
N HIS A 9 10.03 8.63 7.89
CA HIS A 9 10.94 9.79 7.85
C HIS A 9 11.34 10.23 6.40
N LEU A 10 10.54 9.88 5.39
CA LEU A 10 10.93 9.87 3.98
C LEU A 10 9.97 10.66 3.11
N LYS A 11 10.54 11.52 2.24
CA LYS A 11 9.86 12.52 1.38
C LYS A 11 8.82 11.98 0.37
N ASN A 12 8.54 10.68 0.33
CA ASN A 12 7.73 10.04 -0.72
C ASN A 12 6.56 9.24 -0.13
N ILE A 13 5.62 9.97 0.48
CA ILE A 13 4.39 9.44 1.06
C ILE A 13 3.23 9.85 0.15
N LEU A 14 2.41 8.87 -0.25
CA LEU A 14 1.15 9.15 -0.92
C LEU A 14 0.01 8.93 0.06
N TYR A 15 -0.76 9.99 0.31
CA TYR A 15 -1.94 9.94 1.15
C TYR A 15 -3.18 10.23 0.29
N ILE A 16 -4.11 9.28 0.26
CA ILE A 16 -5.41 9.43 -0.41
C ILE A 16 -6.48 9.18 0.64
N GLY A 17 -7.22 10.24 0.99
CA GLY A 17 -8.18 10.24 2.08
C GLY A 17 -9.53 10.84 1.66
N ARG A 18 -10.65 10.24 2.09
CA ARG A 18 -12.01 10.79 1.88
C ARG A 18 -12.31 11.15 0.42
N THR A 19 -11.88 10.31 -0.50
CA THR A 19 -12.09 10.52 -1.93
C THR A 19 -13.20 9.60 -2.44
N ASN A 20 -13.89 10.05 -3.48
CA ASN A 20 -14.79 9.22 -4.28
C ASN A 20 -14.03 8.41 -5.34
N LEU A 21 -12.74 8.12 -5.11
CA LEU A 21 -11.89 7.38 -6.03
C LEU A 21 -12.44 5.98 -6.26
N VAL A 22 -12.95 5.72 -7.47
CA VAL A 22 -13.55 4.44 -7.85
C VAL A 22 -12.49 3.47 -8.37
N SER A 23 -11.61 3.96 -9.23
CA SER A 23 -10.55 3.21 -9.87
C SER A 23 -9.23 3.93 -9.66
N TRP A 24 -8.22 3.18 -9.25
CA TRP A 24 -6.86 3.69 -9.19
C TRP A 24 -5.99 2.94 -10.18
N GLN A 25 -5.58 3.63 -11.23
CA GLN A 25 -4.59 3.16 -12.19
C GLN A 25 -3.32 3.96 -11.96
N THR A 26 -2.22 3.25 -11.68
CA THR A 26 -0.89 3.84 -11.66
C THR A 26 0.13 2.83 -12.16
N SER A 27 1.22 3.35 -12.70
CA SER A 27 2.35 2.57 -13.20
C SER A 27 3.46 2.58 -12.17
N ALA A 28 4.18 1.48 -12.01
CA ALA A 28 5.34 1.41 -11.11
C ALA A 28 6.39 2.49 -11.43
N HIS A 29 6.51 2.84 -12.71
CA HIS A 29 7.40 3.87 -13.23
C HIS A 29 7.03 5.30 -12.81
N HIS A 30 5.78 5.57 -12.42
CA HIS A 30 5.38 6.92 -12.00
C HIS A 30 5.71 7.19 -10.53
N LEU A 31 5.98 6.13 -9.76
CA LEU A 31 6.18 6.19 -8.31
C LEU A 31 7.44 5.43 -7.87
N PRO A 32 8.61 5.61 -8.53
CA PRO A 32 9.81 4.83 -8.25
C PRO A 32 10.33 5.08 -6.83
N SER A 33 10.06 6.25 -6.27
CA SER A 33 10.56 6.69 -4.97
C SER A 33 9.54 6.48 -3.83
N LEU A 34 8.31 6.04 -4.13
CA LEU A 34 7.23 5.88 -3.17
C LEU A 34 7.59 4.85 -2.10
N ARG A 35 7.52 5.28 -0.83
CA ARG A 35 7.82 4.41 0.32
C ARG A 35 6.61 4.10 1.18
N CYS A 36 5.68 5.04 1.30
CA CYS A 36 4.52 4.87 2.16
C CYS A 36 3.24 5.27 1.42
N LEU A 37 2.23 4.41 1.53
CA LEU A 37 0.91 4.63 0.97
C LEU A 37 -0.12 4.57 2.08
N HIS A 38 -0.96 5.60 2.19
CA HIS A 38 -2.09 5.61 3.11
C HIS A 38 -3.38 5.86 2.33
N LEU A 39 -4.29 4.90 2.37
CA LEU A 39 -5.65 5.00 1.81
C LEU A 39 -6.63 5.08 2.97
N LYS A 40 -7.30 6.21 3.17
CA LYS A 40 -8.27 6.40 4.25
C LYS A 40 -9.66 6.75 3.71
N ASN A 41 -10.70 6.15 4.25
CA ASN A 41 -12.10 6.45 3.89
C ASN A 41 -12.36 6.41 2.37
N CYS A 42 -11.75 5.46 1.66
CA CYS A 42 -11.95 5.27 0.22
C CYS A 42 -13.00 4.18 -0.01
N SER A 43 -14.27 4.51 0.24
CA SER A 43 -15.41 3.57 0.22
C SER A 43 -15.86 3.16 -1.19
N LYS A 44 -15.39 3.86 -2.23
CA LYS A 44 -15.70 3.53 -3.63
C LYS A 44 -14.56 2.82 -4.36
N LEU A 45 -13.39 2.73 -3.73
CA LEU A 45 -12.19 2.20 -4.37
C LEU A 45 -12.36 0.71 -4.66
N LYS A 46 -12.36 0.31 -5.92
CA LYS A 46 -12.54 -1.09 -6.31
C LYS A 46 -11.31 -1.93 -6.05
N ALA A 47 -10.13 -1.41 -6.39
CA ALA A 47 -8.88 -2.16 -6.30
C ALA A 47 -7.68 -1.22 -6.19
N VAL A 48 -6.61 -1.75 -5.60
CA VAL A 48 -5.28 -1.14 -5.58
C VAL A 48 -4.47 -1.75 -6.73
N PRO A 49 -3.80 -0.96 -7.57
CA PRO A 49 -3.11 -1.47 -8.75
C PRO A 49 -1.93 -2.36 -8.38
N LEU A 50 -1.87 -3.56 -8.96
CA LEU A 50 -0.79 -4.52 -8.73
C LEU A 50 0.59 -3.98 -9.13
N CYS A 51 0.66 -2.98 -10.00
CA CYS A 51 1.93 -2.33 -10.36
C CYS A 51 2.71 -1.81 -9.13
N LEU A 52 2.03 -1.50 -8.02
CA LEU A 52 2.68 -1.11 -6.77
C LEU A 52 3.52 -2.23 -6.14
N SER A 53 3.27 -3.50 -6.49
CA SER A 53 4.13 -4.61 -6.07
C SER A 53 5.53 -4.53 -6.71
N HIS A 54 5.65 -3.92 -7.89
CA HIS A 54 6.90 -3.75 -8.60
C HIS A 54 7.72 -2.56 -8.06
N VAL A 55 7.11 -1.69 -7.25
CA VAL A 55 7.81 -0.58 -6.61
C VAL A 55 8.70 -1.14 -5.49
N SER A 56 10.00 -1.25 -5.77
CA SER A 56 10.97 -1.85 -4.86
C SER A 56 11.09 -1.07 -3.55
N ASN A 57 10.92 0.25 -3.62
CA ASN A 57 11.02 1.18 -2.50
C ASN A 57 9.79 1.22 -1.59
N LEU A 58 8.67 0.61 -1.99
CA LEU A 58 7.45 0.65 -1.22
C LEU A 58 7.60 -0.21 0.04
N GLN A 59 7.53 0.41 1.20
CA GLN A 59 7.74 -0.23 2.50
C GLN A 59 6.45 -0.33 3.31
N ILE A 60 5.58 0.67 3.26
CA ILE A 60 4.35 0.70 4.08
C ILE A 60 3.13 0.92 3.18
N MET A 61 2.08 0.16 3.45
CA MET A 61 0.77 0.33 2.85
C MET A 61 -0.29 0.22 3.96
N ASP A 62 -0.99 1.32 4.24
CA ASP A 62 -2.07 1.35 5.22
C ASP A 62 -3.40 1.63 4.53
N LEU A 63 -4.37 0.75 4.75
CA LEU A 63 -5.75 0.90 4.31
C LEU A 63 -6.63 1.09 5.53
N TYR A 64 -7.40 2.15 5.57
CA TYR A 64 -8.30 2.50 6.66
C TYR A 64 -9.69 2.82 6.13
N CYS A 65 -10.72 2.08 6.56
CA CYS A 65 -12.09 2.20 6.08
C CYS A 65 -12.18 2.23 4.54
N THR A 66 -11.53 1.26 3.88
CA THR A 66 -11.62 1.04 2.43
C THR A 66 -12.55 -0.14 2.13
N THR A 67 -12.88 -0.36 0.86
CA THR A 67 -13.65 -1.55 0.46
C THR A 67 -12.88 -2.86 0.70
N ILE A 68 -13.62 -3.96 0.81
CA ILE A 68 -13.07 -5.32 0.89
C ILE A 68 -12.24 -5.66 -0.35
N SER A 69 -12.69 -5.23 -1.54
CA SER A 69 -12.00 -5.46 -2.80
C SER A 69 -10.65 -4.73 -2.88
N ALA A 70 -10.57 -3.49 -2.36
CA ALA A 70 -9.32 -2.75 -2.24
C ALA A 70 -8.37 -3.43 -1.26
N ALA A 71 -8.87 -3.87 -0.10
CA ALA A 71 -8.11 -4.63 0.88
C ALA A 71 -7.56 -5.95 0.30
N ALA A 72 -8.38 -6.70 -0.43
CA ALA A 72 -7.97 -7.92 -1.11
C ALA A 72 -6.85 -7.66 -2.14
N SER A 73 -6.97 -6.59 -2.92
CA SER A 73 -5.94 -6.19 -3.88
C SER A 73 -4.62 -5.81 -3.19
N ALA A 74 -4.69 -5.09 -2.07
CA ALA A 74 -3.52 -4.76 -1.26
C ALA A 74 -2.83 -6.01 -0.68
N ARG A 75 -3.59 -7.01 -0.23
CA ARG A 75 -3.05 -8.31 0.21
C ARG A 75 -2.34 -9.04 -0.93
N ARG A 76 -2.90 -9.04 -2.14
CA ARG A 76 -2.25 -9.63 -3.34
C ARG A 76 -0.92 -8.94 -3.65
N ILE A 77 -0.84 -7.62 -3.50
CA ILE A 77 0.40 -6.86 -3.67
C ILE A 77 1.45 -7.31 -2.65
N GLN A 78 1.06 -7.47 -1.38
CA GLN A 78 1.96 -7.97 -0.34
C GLN A 78 2.52 -9.36 -0.69
N GLN A 79 1.64 -10.29 -1.05
CA GLN A 79 2.03 -11.66 -1.42
C GLN A 79 2.99 -11.66 -2.60
N HIS A 80 2.68 -10.88 -3.65
CA HIS A 80 3.54 -10.78 -4.82
C HIS A 80 4.93 -10.22 -4.46
N LYS A 81 5.01 -9.20 -3.58
CA LYS A 81 6.29 -8.68 -3.08
C LYS A 81 7.08 -9.69 -2.26
N GLN A 82 6.42 -10.58 -1.52
CA GLN A 82 7.07 -11.62 -0.73
C GLN A 82 7.62 -12.73 -1.64
N SER A 83 6.84 -13.18 -2.63
CA SER A 83 7.28 -14.17 -3.62
C SER A 83 8.49 -13.70 -4.42
N MET A 84 8.55 -12.41 -4.79
CA MET A 84 9.69 -11.82 -5.51
C MET A 84 10.93 -11.61 -4.63
N ARG A 85 10.80 -11.60 -3.30
CA ARG A 85 11.91 -11.37 -2.35
C ARG A 85 12.54 -12.65 -1.80
N ALA A 86 11.94 -13.82 -2.01
CA ALA A 86 12.49 -15.11 -1.60
C ALA A 86 13.87 -15.45 -2.21
N GLN A 87 14.40 -14.62 -3.11
CA GLN A 87 15.75 -14.73 -3.69
C GLN A 87 16.78 -13.73 -3.14
N LYS A 88 16.45 -12.84 -2.19
CA LYS A 88 17.42 -11.92 -1.57
C LYS A 88 17.37 -12.04 -0.05
N GLU A 89 18.17 -12.96 0.48
CA GLU A 89 18.56 -12.96 1.89
C GLU A 89 19.27 -11.64 2.23
N ASN A 90 19.00 -11.13 3.44
CA ASN A 90 19.87 -10.22 4.19
C ASN A 90 19.61 -8.69 4.22
N GLN A 91 18.43 -8.12 3.88
CA GLN A 91 18.13 -6.75 4.38
C GLN A 91 16.68 -6.54 4.84
N GLY A 92 16.52 -6.37 6.15
CA GLY A 92 15.27 -6.17 6.88
C GLY A 92 14.57 -4.84 6.60
N THR A 93 13.93 -4.70 5.44
CA THR A 93 12.83 -3.73 5.24
C THR A 93 11.58 -4.46 4.77
N GLY A 94 10.96 -5.22 5.68
CA GLY A 94 9.71 -5.94 5.43
C GLY A 94 8.63 -4.96 4.96
N PHE A 95 7.98 -5.25 3.83
CA PHE A 95 6.80 -4.50 3.44
C PHE A 95 5.72 -4.74 4.48
N LYS A 96 5.21 -3.67 5.09
CA LYS A 96 4.19 -3.71 6.13
C LYS A 96 2.86 -3.26 5.54
N LEU A 97 1.91 -4.19 5.52
CA LEU A 97 0.51 -3.91 5.21
C LEU A 97 -0.29 -3.81 6.51
N SER A 98 -0.99 -2.69 6.70
CA SER A 98 -2.01 -2.55 7.74
C SER A 98 -3.36 -2.33 7.09
N ILE A 99 -4.38 -3.09 7.49
CA ILE A 99 -5.75 -2.93 6.98
C ILE A 99 -6.68 -2.77 8.19
N TYR A 100 -7.50 -1.73 8.17
CA TYR A 100 -8.53 -1.46 9.16
C TYR A 100 -9.83 -1.06 8.46
N PRO A 101 -11.02 -1.50 8.91
CA PRO A 101 -11.21 -2.55 9.91
C PRO A 101 -10.58 -3.88 9.45
N PRO A 102 -10.12 -4.73 10.37
CA PRO A 102 -9.72 -6.09 10.04
C PRO A 102 -10.97 -6.83 9.56
N ASN A 103 -10.97 -7.25 8.29
CA ASN A 103 -11.99 -8.16 7.75
C ASN A 103 -11.84 -9.54 8.38
#